data_AF-A0A1Z5RG45-F1
#
_entry.id   AF-A0A1Z5RG45-F1
#
_cell.length_a   1.000
_cell.length_b   1.000
_cell.length_c   1.000
_cell.angle_alpha   90.00
_cell.angle_beta   90.00
_cell.angle_gamma   90.00
#
_symmetry.space_group_name_H-M   'P 1'
#
loop_
_entity.id
_entity.type
_entity.pdbx_description
1 polymer ?
#
loop_
_entity_poly.entity_id
_entity_poly.type
_entity_poly.pdbx_seq_one_letter_code
_entity_poly.pdbx_strand_id
1 'polypeptide(L)'
;MELRVAGVLHQATAGDLLGVALDGAGERVRNADTVRRVVAAFVERPQTQEGRRASLAGGPAAGELGALEKVAKTVDEVAAEMATEESLGISKFVGVAGAVPKDARASHDCLYRAVDMYLKTHPGLDEIEREKVCSVMDPLRLSYQARLHASQNKRLPLQAVLSALYYDQLKLRSADGGGGDGAEGGAGWEPQSAAGKARAQARADASLARENEALRSELARMRAYVSGMQQHSKGSGSRSSSASLVPASAAGKKASFLGSVSRTLSRLNPFKGGWAKDTASIADGRDRSAMHVVKPKRRRFSIG
;
A
#
# COMPACT_ATOMS: atom_id res chain seq x y z
N MET A 1 11.91 -30.11 26.11
CA MET A 1 12.89 -29.68 25.07
C MET A 1 12.28 -28.63 24.14
N GLU A 2 11.09 -28.87 23.57
CA GLU A 2 10.45 -28.01 22.57
C GLU A 2 10.29 -26.53 22.99
N LEU A 3 9.90 -26.25 24.25
CA LEU A 3 9.79 -24.86 24.76
C LEU A 3 11.12 -24.09 24.78
N ARG A 4 12.26 -24.76 24.98
CA ARG A 4 13.58 -24.10 25.00
C ARG A 4 14.04 -23.76 23.58
N VAL A 5 13.83 -24.68 22.63
CA VAL A 5 14.17 -24.48 21.20
C VAL A 5 13.32 -23.37 20.60
N ALA A 6 12.02 -23.31 20.93
CA ALA A 6 11.15 -22.24 20.48
C ALA A 6 11.67 -20.85 20.90
N GLY A 7 12.33 -20.69 22.05
CA GLY A 7 12.84 -19.38 22.51
C GLY A 7 13.98 -18.82 21.66
N VAL A 8 14.69 -19.67 20.93
CA VAL A 8 15.83 -19.31 20.07
C VAL A 8 15.55 -19.56 18.59
N LEU A 9 14.29 -19.85 18.23
CA LEU A 9 13.91 -20.23 16.86
C LEU A 9 14.27 -19.15 15.83
N HIS A 10 14.24 -17.88 16.23
CA HIS A 10 14.63 -16.75 15.38
C HIS A 10 16.13 -16.71 15.02
N GLN A 11 16.96 -17.56 15.64
CA GLN A 11 18.40 -17.74 15.36
C GLN A 11 18.69 -19.06 14.66
N ALA A 12 17.69 -19.96 14.55
CA ALA A 12 17.85 -21.27 13.95
C ALA A 12 17.79 -21.19 12.41
N THR A 13 18.59 -22.03 11.76
CA THR A 13 18.58 -22.22 10.31
C THR A 13 17.65 -23.37 9.92
N ALA A 14 17.31 -23.46 8.62
CA ALA A 14 16.52 -24.59 8.11
C ALA A 14 17.22 -25.94 8.37
N GLY A 15 18.54 -25.97 8.21
CA GLY A 15 19.37 -27.13 8.52
C GLY A 15 19.31 -27.57 9.98
N ASP A 16 19.25 -26.61 10.92
CA ASP A 16 19.14 -26.93 12.36
C ASP A 16 17.79 -27.58 12.68
N LEU A 17 16.70 -27.11 12.07
CA LEU A 17 15.36 -27.66 12.26
C LEU A 17 15.17 -29.03 11.61
N LEU A 18 15.86 -29.28 10.49
CA LEU A 18 15.85 -30.56 9.80
C LEU A 18 16.83 -31.57 10.43
N GLY A 19 17.82 -31.11 11.18
CA GLY A 19 18.78 -31.94 11.92
C GLY A 19 18.30 -32.42 13.30
N VAL A 20 17.10 -32.02 13.75
CA VAL A 20 16.61 -32.28 15.13
C VAL A 20 16.35 -33.77 15.41
N ALA A 21 16.24 -34.63 14.40
CA ALA A 21 15.99 -36.05 14.61
C ALA A 21 16.98 -36.93 13.84
N LEU A 22 17.75 -37.71 14.60
CA LEU A 22 18.44 -38.91 14.14
C LEU A 22 17.60 -40.11 14.58
N ASP A 23 17.39 -41.11 13.72
CA ASP A 23 16.78 -42.37 14.16
C ASP A 23 17.74 -43.20 15.03
N GLY A 24 17.26 -44.35 15.51
CA GLY A 24 18.08 -45.33 16.23
C GLY A 24 19.23 -45.92 15.40
N ALA A 25 19.28 -45.66 14.09
CA ALA A 25 20.37 -46.03 13.18
C ALA A 25 21.36 -44.87 12.93
N GLY A 26 21.12 -43.68 13.47
CA GLY A 26 21.95 -42.49 13.24
C GLY A 26 21.66 -41.77 11.93
N GLU A 27 20.61 -42.15 11.21
CA GLU A 27 20.16 -41.51 9.97
C GLU A 27 19.27 -40.30 10.26
N ARG A 28 19.38 -39.25 9.44
CA ARG A 28 18.58 -38.04 9.59
C ARG A 28 17.12 -38.31 9.25
N VAL A 29 16.26 -38.35 10.26
CA VAL A 29 14.80 -38.44 10.08
C VAL A 29 14.22 -37.04 10.15
N ARG A 30 13.66 -36.56 9.04
CA ARG A 30 12.94 -35.27 9.02
C ARG A 30 11.63 -35.40 9.79
N ASN A 31 11.63 -35.04 11.07
CA ASN A 31 10.44 -35.09 11.90
C ASN A 31 9.58 -33.82 11.73
N ALA A 32 8.75 -33.82 10.68
CA ALA A 32 7.78 -32.78 10.37
C ALA A 32 6.91 -32.38 11.57
N ASP A 33 6.51 -33.36 12.39
CA ASP A 33 5.65 -33.14 13.55
C ASP A 33 6.37 -32.37 14.66
N THR A 34 7.65 -32.66 14.89
CA THR A 34 8.49 -31.92 15.85
C THR A 34 8.72 -30.50 15.37
N VAL A 35 9.06 -30.29 14.09
CA VAL A 35 9.22 -28.94 13.51
C VAL A 35 7.93 -28.14 13.71
N ARG A 36 6.79 -28.70 13.34
CA ARG A 36 5.48 -28.07 13.53
C ARG A 36 5.21 -27.70 14.99
N ARG A 37 5.47 -28.60 15.94
CA ARG A 37 5.28 -28.32 17.38
C ARG A 37 6.18 -27.22 17.91
N VAL A 38 7.45 -27.19 17.50
CA VAL A 38 8.40 -26.14 17.89
C VAL A 38 7.97 -24.77 17.35
N VAL A 39 7.54 -24.72 16.08
CA VAL A 39 7.04 -23.48 15.47
C VAL A 39 5.75 -23.01 16.13
N ALA A 40 4.78 -23.91 16.36
CA ALA A 40 3.54 -23.58 17.05
C ALA A 40 3.81 -23.03 18.47
N ALA A 41 4.71 -23.67 19.22
CA ALA A 41 5.12 -23.20 20.55
C ALA A 41 5.84 -21.84 20.54
N PHE A 42 6.44 -21.42 19.42
CA PHE A 42 6.98 -20.08 19.25
C PHE A 42 5.88 -19.06 18.95
N VAL A 43 4.94 -19.39 18.07
CA VAL A 43 3.83 -18.50 17.68
C VAL A 43 2.84 -18.29 18.83
N GLU A 44 2.52 -19.36 19.58
CA GLU A 44 1.57 -19.32 20.70
C GLU A 44 2.20 -18.77 21.99
N ARG A 45 3.50 -18.48 21.99
CA ARG A 45 4.21 -18.07 23.20
C ARG A 45 3.59 -16.76 23.70
N PRO A 46 2.92 -16.76 24.88
CA PRO A 46 2.38 -15.53 25.42
C PRO A 46 3.54 -14.60 25.65
N GLN A 47 3.45 -13.37 25.12
CA GLN A 47 4.45 -12.32 25.31
C GLN A 47 4.88 -12.33 26.77
N THR A 48 6.11 -12.77 27.03
CA THR A 48 6.69 -12.74 28.37
C THR A 48 6.57 -11.31 28.87
N GLN A 49 6.30 -11.14 30.16
CA GLN A 49 5.96 -9.89 30.84
C GLN A 49 6.89 -8.68 30.52
N GLU A 50 8.09 -8.93 29.98
CA GLU A 50 8.99 -7.95 29.38
C GLU A 50 8.48 -7.27 28.10
N GLY A 51 7.79 -7.99 27.21
CA GLY A 51 7.18 -7.43 26.00
C GLY A 51 6.03 -6.47 26.31
N ARG A 52 5.23 -6.76 27.36
CA ARG A 52 4.21 -5.81 27.86
C ARG A 52 4.82 -4.56 28.47
N ARG A 53 5.95 -4.67 29.17
CA ARG A 53 6.67 -3.50 29.70
C ARG A 53 7.28 -2.63 28.59
N ALA A 54 7.79 -3.24 27.52
CA ALA A 54 8.25 -2.51 26.33
C ALA A 54 7.10 -1.84 25.57
N SER A 55 5.94 -2.51 25.48
CA SER A 55 4.73 -1.99 24.82
C SER A 55 4.11 -0.80 25.56
N LEU A 56 4.22 -0.75 26.89
CA LEU A 56 3.80 0.40 27.72
C LEU A 56 4.82 1.56 27.71
N ALA A 57 6.06 1.32 27.26
CA ALA A 57 7.15 2.29 27.24
C ALA A 57 7.36 2.96 25.86
N GLY A 58 6.51 2.68 24.87
CA GLY A 58 6.63 3.26 23.51
C GLY A 58 7.87 2.80 22.73
N GLY A 59 8.56 1.75 23.20
CA GLY A 59 9.70 1.13 22.51
C GLY A 59 9.23 0.07 21.51
N PRO A 60 9.95 -0.15 20.38
CA PRO A 60 9.35 -0.76 19.22
C PRO A 60 9.10 -2.26 19.42
N ALA A 61 7.85 -2.68 19.17
CA ALA A 61 7.45 -4.05 18.84
C ALA A 61 8.17 -4.63 17.60
N ALA A 62 9.09 -3.88 16.99
CA ALA A 62 9.88 -4.26 15.82
C ALA A 62 10.81 -5.45 16.07
N GLY A 63 11.26 -5.67 17.31
CA GLY A 63 12.10 -6.83 17.65
C GLY A 63 11.36 -8.17 17.51
N GLU A 64 10.12 -8.24 18.00
CA GLU A 64 9.27 -9.43 17.91
C GLU A 64 8.73 -9.63 16.48
N LEU A 65 8.31 -8.55 15.81
CA LEU A 65 7.85 -8.61 14.43
C LEU A 65 8.97 -9.10 13.49
N GLY A 66 10.20 -8.63 13.70
CA GLY A 66 11.37 -9.07 12.95
C GLY A 66 11.81 -10.50 13.29
N ALA A 67 11.64 -10.94 14.53
CA ALA A 67 11.88 -12.33 14.92
C ALA A 67 10.86 -13.28 14.27
N LEU A 68 9.59 -12.91 14.25
CA LEU A 68 8.53 -13.69 13.61
C LEU A 68 8.69 -13.75 12.08
N GLU A 69 9.09 -12.66 11.43
CA GLU A 69 9.40 -12.64 10.00
C GLU A 69 10.60 -13.55 9.66
N LYS A 70 11.65 -13.54 10.50
CA LYS A 70 12.80 -14.47 10.35
C LYS A 70 12.36 -15.92 10.47
N VAL A 71 11.57 -16.24 11.49
CA VAL A 71 11.04 -17.59 11.69
C VAL A 71 10.16 -18.00 10.50
N ALA A 72 9.34 -17.10 9.97
CA ALA A 72 8.53 -17.37 8.78
C ALA A 72 9.41 -17.78 7.58
N LYS A 73 10.51 -17.04 7.33
CA LYS A 73 11.46 -17.38 6.26
C LYS A 73 12.12 -18.74 6.47
N THR A 74 12.58 -19.03 7.69
CA THR A 74 13.18 -20.33 8.01
C THR A 74 12.18 -21.47 7.81
N VAL A 75 10.92 -21.29 8.23
CA VAL A 75 9.86 -22.30 8.03
C VAL A 75 9.55 -22.52 6.55
N ASP A 76 9.52 -21.45 5.75
CA ASP A 76 9.30 -21.55 4.30
C ASP A 76 10.46 -22.28 3.60
N GLU A 77 11.70 -22.09 4.06
CA GLU A 77 12.88 -22.84 3.59
C GLU A 77 12.81 -24.32 3.97
N VAL A 78 12.47 -24.63 5.23
CA VAL A 78 12.25 -26.00 5.69
C VAL A 78 11.14 -26.68 4.87
N ALA A 79 10.03 -25.99 4.63
CA ALA A 79 8.94 -26.51 3.81
C ALA A 79 9.38 -26.77 2.37
N ALA A 80 10.22 -25.91 1.79
CA ALA A 80 10.78 -26.12 0.44
C ALA A 80 11.72 -27.33 0.38
N GLU A 81 12.58 -27.52 1.38
CA GLU A 81 13.44 -28.70 1.45
C GLU A 81 12.64 -29.99 1.62
N MET A 82 11.66 -30.00 2.52
CA MET A 82 10.75 -31.13 2.70
C MET A 82 9.97 -31.45 1.42
N ALA A 83 9.55 -30.44 0.66
CA ALA A 83 8.80 -30.62 -0.57
C ALA A 83 9.55 -31.39 -1.68
N THR A 84 10.87 -31.55 -1.55
CA THR A 84 11.66 -32.38 -2.47
C THR A 84 11.46 -33.88 -2.26
N GLU A 85 10.86 -34.29 -1.15
CA GLU A 85 10.61 -35.70 -0.83
C GLU A 85 9.29 -36.18 -1.44
N GLU A 86 9.34 -37.26 -2.23
CA GLU A 86 8.14 -37.89 -2.83
C GLU A 86 7.26 -38.63 -1.79
N SER A 87 7.83 -39.00 -0.64
CA SER A 87 7.11 -39.68 0.45
C SER A 87 6.40 -38.71 1.40
N LEU A 88 6.52 -37.40 1.18
CA LEU A 88 5.94 -36.40 2.05
C LEU A 88 4.43 -36.24 1.81
N GLY A 89 3.63 -36.74 2.75
CA GLY A 89 2.18 -36.56 2.69
C GLY A 89 1.72 -35.10 2.84
N ILE A 90 0.61 -34.76 2.16
CA ILE A 90 0.02 -33.41 2.12
C ILE A 90 -0.18 -32.81 3.51
N SER A 91 -0.69 -33.60 4.46
CA SER A 91 -0.96 -33.14 5.82
C SER A 91 0.30 -32.68 6.56
N LYS A 92 1.45 -33.31 6.30
CA LYS A 92 2.73 -32.91 6.90
C LYS A 92 3.24 -31.62 6.26
N PHE A 93 3.20 -31.53 4.93
CA PHE A 93 3.57 -30.32 4.20
C PHE A 93 2.75 -29.11 4.66
N VAL A 94 1.41 -29.23 4.61
CA VAL A 94 0.48 -28.16 5.01
C VAL A 94 0.64 -27.83 6.50
N GLY A 95 0.88 -28.83 7.35
CA GLY A 95 1.10 -28.63 8.78
C GLY A 95 2.33 -27.79 9.10
N VAL A 96 3.43 -27.96 8.36
CA VAL A 96 4.66 -27.17 8.54
C VAL A 96 4.52 -25.80 7.89
N ALA A 97 4.14 -25.74 6.60
CA ALA A 97 4.03 -24.48 5.86
C ALA A 97 2.98 -23.52 6.46
N GLY A 98 1.90 -24.07 7.01
CA GLY A 98 0.82 -23.33 7.67
C GLY A 98 1.04 -23.04 9.16
N ALA A 99 2.17 -23.44 9.75
CA ALA A 99 2.42 -23.27 11.19
C ALA A 99 2.62 -21.80 11.60
N VAL A 100 3.04 -20.94 10.65
CA VAL A 100 3.25 -19.50 10.88
C VAL A 100 2.10 -18.71 10.25
N PRO A 101 1.52 -17.72 10.95
CA PRO A 101 0.46 -16.86 10.40
C PRO A 101 0.84 -16.23 9.06
N LYS A 102 -0.14 -16.06 8.16
CA LYS A 102 0.09 -15.45 6.85
C LYS A 102 0.63 -14.01 6.98
N ASP A 103 0.15 -13.28 7.99
CA ASP A 103 0.51 -11.87 8.22
C ASP A 103 1.93 -11.65 8.73
N ALA A 104 2.60 -12.69 9.21
CA ALA A 104 4.02 -12.64 9.55
C ALA A 104 4.94 -12.40 8.35
N ARG A 105 4.44 -12.58 7.12
CA ARG A 105 5.23 -12.57 5.89
C ARG A 105 4.99 -11.31 5.08
N ALA A 106 6.03 -10.55 4.73
CA ALA A 106 5.86 -9.42 3.81
C ALA A 106 5.43 -9.86 2.40
N SER A 107 5.93 -11.01 1.92
CA SER A 107 5.54 -11.65 0.66
C SER A 107 5.45 -13.16 0.82
N HIS A 108 4.71 -13.82 -0.06
CA HIS A 108 4.53 -15.29 -0.05
C HIS A 108 5.41 -16.01 -1.08
N ASP A 109 6.48 -15.37 -1.57
CA ASP A 109 7.32 -15.92 -2.64
C ASP A 109 8.07 -17.20 -2.20
N CYS A 110 8.57 -17.23 -0.96
CA CYS A 110 9.23 -18.40 -0.39
C CYS A 110 8.25 -19.58 -0.21
N LEU A 111 7.03 -19.30 0.28
CA LEU A 111 5.95 -20.29 0.34
C LEU A 111 5.57 -20.79 -1.05
N TYR A 112 5.46 -19.90 -2.04
CA TYR A 112 5.16 -20.29 -3.42
C TYR A 112 6.22 -21.21 -3.98
N ARG A 113 7.51 -20.95 -3.70
CA ARG A 113 8.60 -21.85 -4.09
C ARG A 113 8.43 -23.24 -3.48
N ALA A 114 8.09 -23.33 -2.18
CA ALA A 114 7.84 -24.60 -1.52
C ALA A 114 6.64 -25.35 -2.12
N VAL A 115 5.54 -24.65 -2.37
CA VAL A 115 4.33 -25.19 -3.03
C VAL A 115 4.65 -25.68 -4.44
N ASP A 116 5.35 -24.88 -5.24
CA ASP A 116 5.72 -25.23 -6.61
C ASP A 116 6.63 -26.48 -6.65
N MET A 117 7.56 -26.60 -5.71
CA MET A 117 8.39 -27.80 -5.55
C MET A 117 7.52 -29.01 -5.18
N TYR A 118 6.61 -28.88 -4.22
CA TYR A 118 5.75 -29.98 -3.78
C TYR A 118 4.86 -30.50 -4.92
N LEU A 119 4.25 -29.58 -5.68
CA LEU A 119 3.44 -29.93 -6.83
C LEU A 119 4.28 -30.50 -7.99
N LYS A 120 5.59 -30.23 -8.03
CA LYS A 120 6.52 -30.84 -9.01
C LYS A 120 6.80 -32.29 -8.68
N THR A 121 7.04 -32.58 -7.41
CA THR A 121 7.40 -33.92 -6.90
C THR A 121 6.18 -34.84 -6.80
N HIS A 122 4.98 -34.27 -6.73
CA HIS A 122 3.72 -35.02 -6.62
C HIS A 122 2.80 -34.75 -7.84
N PRO A 123 3.14 -35.23 -9.04
CA PRO A 123 2.32 -35.00 -10.24
C PRO A 123 0.96 -35.73 -10.21
N GLY A 124 0.78 -36.71 -9.32
CA GLY A 124 -0.43 -37.52 -9.20
C GLY A 124 -1.56 -36.90 -8.35
N LEU A 125 -1.36 -35.70 -7.80
CA LEU A 125 -2.37 -35.06 -6.96
C LEU A 125 -3.62 -34.67 -7.75
N ASP A 126 -4.79 -34.86 -7.15
CA ASP A 126 -6.06 -34.39 -7.72
C ASP A 126 -6.28 -32.87 -7.50
N GLU A 127 -7.36 -32.29 -8.04
CA GLU A 127 -7.61 -30.85 -7.91
C GLU A 127 -7.81 -30.42 -6.44
N ILE A 128 -8.50 -31.24 -5.63
CA ILE A 128 -8.80 -30.93 -4.22
C ILE A 128 -7.52 -30.95 -3.39
N GLU A 129 -6.64 -31.90 -3.66
CA GLU A 129 -5.32 -32.01 -3.05
C GLU A 129 -4.43 -30.83 -3.43
N ARG A 130 -4.42 -30.43 -4.71
CA ARG A 130 -3.70 -29.22 -5.17
C ARG A 130 -4.22 -27.97 -4.48
N GLU A 131 -5.54 -27.81 -4.34
CA GLU A 131 -6.16 -26.71 -3.60
C GLU A 131 -5.72 -26.70 -2.13
N LYS A 132 -5.72 -27.87 -1.47
CA LYS A 132 -5.28 -28.00 -0.09
C LYS A 132 -3.82 -27.60 0.09
N VAL A 133 -2.93 -28.05 -0.80
CA VAL A 133 -1.51 -27.65 -0.80
C VAL A 133 -1.38 -26.14 -1.02
N CYS A 134 -2.12 -25.56 -1.96
CA CYS A 134 -2.04 -24.14 -2.28
C CYS A 134 -2.67 -23.23 -1.21
N SER A 135 -3.53 -23.76 -0.34
CA SER A 135 -4.22 -22.99 0.71
C SER A 135 -3.27 -22.33 1.73
N VAL A 136 -2.03 -22.83 1.86
CA VAL A 136 -1.02 -22.29 2.77
C VAL A 136 -0.51 -20.91 2.32
N MET A 137 -0.58 -20.60 1.04
CA MET A 137 -0.18 -19.32 0.49
C MET A 137 -1.39 -18.43 0.15
N ASP A 138 -1.12 -17.15 -0.07
CA ASP A 138 -2.06 -16.20 -0.63
C ASP A 138 -1.47 -15.71 -1.97
N PRO A 139 -2.06 -16.09 -3.11
CA PRO A 139 -1.59 -15.64 -4.43
C PRO A 139 -1.56 -14.12 -4.59
N LEU A 140 -2.33 -13.36 -3.80
CA LEU A 140 -2.33 -11.89 -3.82
C LEU A 140 -1.15 -11.28 -3.05
N ARG A 141 -0.43 -12.08 -2.27
CA ARG A 141 0.79 -11.66 -1.55
C ARG A 141 2.08 -12.04 -2.27
N LEU A 142 1.97 -12.46 -3.53
CA LEU A 142 3.10 -12.77 -4.39
C LEU A 142 3.66 -11.50 -5.05
N SER A 143 4.98 -11.43 -5.15
CA SER A 143 5.65 -10.40 -5.94
C SER A 143 5.31 -10.51 -7.42
N TYR A 144 5.61 -9.46 -8.18
CA TYR A 144 5.36 -9.46 -9.64
C TYR A 144 6.01 -10.64 -10.35
N GLN A 145 7.27 -10.96 -10.02
CA GLN A 145 8.00 -12.07 -10.63
C GLN A 145 7.38 -13.43 -10.25
N ALA A 146 7.01 -13.59 -8.98
CA ALA A 146 6.35 -14.81 -8.52
C ALA A 146 4.96 -15.00 -9.16
N ARG A 147 4.18 -13.92 -9.34
CA ARG A 147 2.90 -13.95 -10.06
C ARG A 147 3.06 -14.32 -11.53
N LEU A 148 4.11 -13.82 -12.19
CA LEU A 148 4.41 -14.18 -13.58
C LEU A 148 4.72 -15.67 -13.71
N HIS A 149 5.50 -16.23 -12.77
CA HIS A 149 5.75 -17.66 -12.75
C HIS A 149 4.47 -18.46 -12.44
N ALA A 150 3.69 -18.03 -11.45
CA ALA A 150 2.44 -18.67 -11.04
C ALA A 150 1.38 -18.68 -12.17
N SER A 151 1.28 -17.61 -12.96
CA SER A 151 0.32 -17.55 -14.05
C SER A 151 0.60 -18.54 -15.19
N GLN A 152 1.84 -18.99 -15.32
CA GLN A 152 2.27 -19.99 -16.30
C GLN A 152 2.25 -21.42 -15.74
N ASN A 153 2.06 -21.56 -14.43
CA ASN A 153 2.18 -22.84 -13.75
C ASN A 153 0.89 -23.67 -13.86
N LYS A 154 0.88 -24.64 -14.78
CA LYS A 154 -0.26 -25.55 -15.02
C LYS A 154 -0.57 -26.49 -13.85
N ARG A 155 0.32 -26.58 -12.86
CA ARG A 155 0.14 -27.43 -11.66
C ARG A 155 -0.63 -26.71 -10.55
N LEU A 156 -0.84 -25.40 -10.66
CA LEU A 156 -1.63 -24.66 -9.68
C LEU A 156 -3.14 -24.81 -9.95
N PRO A 157 -3.98 -24.82 -8.92
CA PRO A 157 -5.42 -24.69 -9.06
C PRO A 157 -5.80 -23.44 -9.84
N LEU A 158 -6.89 -23.52 -10.61
CA LEU A 158 -7.34 -22.43 -11.47
C LEU A 158 -7.52 -21.11 -10.69
N GLN A 159 -8.06 -21.17 -9.47
CA GLN A 159 -8.27 -20.00 -8.63
C GLN A 159 -6.96 -19.26 -8.29
N ALA A 160 -5.87 -20.00 -8.03
CA ALA A 160 -4.57 -19.39 -7.72
C ALA A 160 -3.96 -18.72 -8.95
N VAL A 161 -4.08 -19.35 -10.12
CA VAL A 161 -3.64 -18.80 -11.41
C VAL A 161 -4.42 -17.52 -11.76
N LEU A 162 -5.75 -17.54 -11.60
CA LEU A 162 -6.61 -16.38 -11.84
C LEU A 162 -6.24 -15.21 -10.90
N SER A 163 -5.97 -15.50 -9.63
CA SER A 163 -5.56 -14.49 -8.65
C SER A 163 -4.23 -13.84 -9.03
N ALA A 164 -3.27 -14.62 -9.55
CA ALA A 164 -1.99 -14.10 -10.05
C ALA A 164 -2.16 -13.23 -11.31
N LEU A 165 -3.00 -13.67 -12.27
CA LEU A 165 -3.26 -12.98 -13.53
C LEU A 165 -4.03 -11.67 -13.35
N TYR A 166 -5.11 -11.69 -12.57
CA TYR A 166 -6.04 -10.58 -12.44
C TYR A 166 -5.78 -9.69 -11.22
N TYR A 167 -4.60 -9.83 -10.61
CA TYR A 167 -4.21 -9.09 -9.41
C TYR A 167 -4.47 -7.58 -9.49
N ASP A 168 -4.10 -6.95 -10.60
CA ASP A 168 -4.27 -5.50 -10.77
C ASP A 168 -5.75 -5.12 -10.83
N GLN A 169 -6.58 -5.93 -11.50
CA GLN A 169 -8.04 -5.72 -11.55
C GLN A 169 -8.69 -5.93 -10.17
N LEU A 170 -8.26 -6.98 -9.45
CA LEU A 170 -8.71 -7.28 -8.09
C LEU A 170 -8.38 -6.12 -7.14
N LYS A 171 -7.14 -5.61 -7.20
CA LYS A 171 -6.71 -4.46 -6.38
C LYS A 171 -7.48 -3.18 -6.67
N LEU A 172 -7.71 -2.87 -7.95
CA LEU A 172 -8.47 -1.68 -8.34
C LEU A 172 -9.91 -1.74 -7.83
N ARG A 173 -10.55 -2.92 -7.89
CA ARG A 173 -11.91 -3.12 -7.40
C ARG A 173 -12.01 -3.04 -5.87
N SER A 174 -11.02 -3.58 -5.16
CA SER A 174 -10.93 -3.44 -3.69
C SER A 174 -10.70 -1.99 -3.26
N ALA A 175 -9.96 -1.21 -4.06
CA ALA A 175 -9.74 0.21 -3.81
C ALA A 175 -10.95 1.11 -4.17
N ASP A 176 -11.81 0.65 -5.07
CA ASP A 176 -13.05 1.34 -5.47
C ASP A 176 -14.23 1.02 -4.53
N GLY A 177 -14.24 -0.17 -3.92
CA GLY A 177 -15.25 -0.58 -2.92
C GLY A 177 -15.00 -0.09 -1.49
N GLY A 178 -13.85 0.53 -1.21
CA GLY A 178 -13.46 1.04 0.10
C GLY A 178 -14.03 2.42 0.43
N GLY A 179 -15.35 2.56 0.32
CA GLY A 179 -16.12 3.68 0.84
C GLY A 179 -16.99 3.21 2.02
N GLY A 180 -16.36 2.80 3.11
CA GLY A 180 -17.05 2.35 4.32
C GLY A 180 -16.07 2.32 5.49
N ASP A 181 -16.48 2.96 6.58
CA ASP A 181 -15.68 3.41 7.72
C ASP A 181 -14.71 2.39 8.37
N GLY A 182 -13.57 2.93 8.79
CA GLY A 182 -12.91 2.61 10.06
C GLY A 182 -11.99 1.38 10.11
N ALA A 183 -10.67 1.61 10.09
CA ALA A 183 -9.74 1.17 11.15
C ALA A 183 -8.28 1.43 10.73
N GLU A 184 -7.52 1.95 11.69
CA GLU A 184 -6.11 2.29 11.64
C GLU A 184 -5.18 1.08 11.42
N GLY A 185 -3.96 1.37 10.94
CA GLY A 185 -2.78 0.56 11.23
C GLY A 185 -2.29 -0.32 10.08
N GLY A 186 -1.58 0.26 9.12
CA GLY A 186 -0.86 -0.50 8.10
C GLY A 186 0.07 0.39 7.30
N ALA A 187 1.33 0.45 7.71
CA ALA A 187 2.35 1.27 7.09
C ALA A 187 2.63 0.85 5.63
N GLY A 188 2.61 1.84 4.73
CA GLY A 188 3.57 1.92 3.64
C GLY A 188 3.32 1.10 2.38
N TRP A 189 2.20 1.31 1.69
CA TRP A 189 2.22 1.28 0.22
C TRP A 189 1.01 2.01 -0.39
N GLU A 190 1.21 3.29 -0.75
CA GLU A 190 0.24 4.02 -1.56
C GLU A 190 0.24 3.48 -3.00
N PRO A 191 -0.91 3.07 -3.57
CA PRO A 191 -0.97 2.64 -4.95
C PRO A 191 -0.71 3.84 -5.87
N GLN A 192 0.37 3.77 -6.66
CA GLN A 192 0.67 4.69 -7.77
C GLN A 192 -0.35 4.52 -8.91
N SER A 193 -1.62 4.82 -8.68
CA SER A 193 -2.63 4.99 -9.72
C SER A 193 -2.93 6.48 -9.89
N ALA A 194 -3.16 6.92 -11.14
CA ALA A 194 -3.46 8.32 -11.46
C ALA A 194 -4.67 8.86 -10.66
N ALA A 195 -5.66 8.02 -10.38
CA ALA A 195 -6.81 8.36 -9.54
C ALA A 195 -6.45 8.51 -8.05
N GLY A 196 -5.48 7.72 -7.55
CA GLY A 196 -4.95 7.85 -6.19
C GLY A 196 -4.22 9.17 -6.00
N LYS A 197 -3.38 9.53 -6.98
CA LYS A 197 -2.71 10.84 -7.01
C LYS A 197 -3.70 12.01 -7.05
N ALA A 198 -4.77 11.89 -7.83
CA ALA A 198 -5.82 12.92 -7.88
C ALA A 198 -6.55 13.10 -6.53
N ARG A 199 -6.82 12.00 -5.81
CA ARG A 199 -7.46 12.05 -4.49
C ARG A 199 -6.52 12.61 -3.41
N ALA A 200 -5.24 12.24 -3.43
CA ALA A 200 -4.23 12.80 -2.53
C ALA A 200 -4.06 14.31 -2.77
N GLN A 201 -3.99 14.73 -4.04
CA GLN A 201 -3.94 16.14 -4.42
C GLN A 201 -5.18 16.89 -3.95
N ALA A 202 -6.38 16.35 -4.17
CA ALA A 202 -7.62 17.00 -3.72
C ALA A 202 -7.69 17.17 -2.18
N ARG A 203 -7.13 16.22 -1.41
CA ARG A 203 -7.03 16.34 0.05
C ARG A 203 -6.04 17.42 0.47
N ALA A 204 -4.88 17.48 -0.18
CA ALA A 204 -3.89 18.53 0.05
C ALA A 204 -4.46 19.92 -0.28
N ASP A 205 -5.14 20.06 -1.43
CA ASP A 205 -5.78 21.30 -1.86
C ASP A 205 -6.90 21.74 -0.89
N ALA A 206 -7.69 20.79 -0.37
CA ALA A 206 -8.71 21.08 0.64
C ALA A 206 -8.10 21.55 1.98
N SER A 207 -6.94 21.02 2.37
CA SER A 207 -6.22 21.48 3.57
C SER A 207 -5.71 22.91 3.40
N LEU A 208 -5.06 23.19 2.26
CA LEU A 208 -4.58 24.52 1.92
C LEU A 208 -5.72 25.55 1.80
N ALA A 209 -6.91 25.12 1.35
CA ALA A 209 -8.08 25.97 1.28
C ALA A 209 -8.57 26.40 2.68
N ARG A 210 -8.61 25.46 3.64
CA ARG A 210 -8.97 25.75 5.04
C ARG A 210 -7.98 26.69 5.71
N GLU A 211 -6.69 26.47 5.49
CA GLU A 211 -5.63 27.35 6.00
C GLU A 211 -5.72 28.76 5.39
N ASN A 212 -5.97 28.87 4.08
CA ASN A 212 -6.19 30.16 3.43
C ASN A 212 -7.41 30.90 3.97
N GLU A 213 -8.48 30.19 4.29
CA GLU A 213 -9.67 30.79 4.90
C GLU A 213 -9.37 31.28 6.32
N ALA A 214 -8.65 30.50 7.12
CA ALA A 214 -8.19 30.91 8.46
C ALA A 214 -7.31 32.17 8.39
N LEU A 215 -6.31 32.20 7.50
CA LEU A 215 -5.44 33.36 7.31
C LEU A 215 -6.21 34.60 6.84
N ARG A 216 -7.21 34.44 5.97
CA ARG A 216 -8.09 35.54 5.54
C ARG A 216 -8.90 36.09 6.71
N SER A 217 -9.41 35.22 7.59
CA SER A 217 -10.15 35.64 8.78
C SER A 217 -9.25 36.41 9.77
N GLU A 218 -8.00 36.00 9.91
CA GLU A 218 -7.03 36.64 10.79
C GLU A 218 -6.58 38.00 10.23
N LEU A 219 -6.34 38.09 8.93
CA LEU A 219 -6.08 39.36 8.25
C LEU A 219 -7.26 40.34 8.38
N ALA A 220 -8.50 39.86 8.29
CA ALA A 220 -9.68 40.70 8.50
C ALA A 220 -9.72 41.26 9.93
N ARG A 221 -9.38 40.43 10.94
CA ARG A 221 -9.30 40.84 12.33
C ARG A 221 -8.19 41.87 12.57
N MET A 222 -7.00 41.63 12.02
CA MET A 222 -5.87 42.58 12.11
C MET A 222 -6.21 43.93 11.45
N ARG A 223 -6.87 43.92 10.28
CA ARG A 223 -7.31 45.15 9.61
C ARG A 223 -8.32 45.94 10.45
N ALA A 224 -9.27 45.28 11.08
CA ALA A 224 -10.23 45.93 11.97
C ALA A 224 -9.54 46.56 13.19
N TYR A 225 -8.57 45.86 13.78
CA TYR A 225 -7.76 46.37 14.91
C TYR A 225 -6.96 47.62 14.53
N VAL A 226 -6.23 47.57 13.40
CA VAL A 226 -5.45 48.72 12.89
C VAL A 226 -6.36 49.91 12.55
N SER A 227 -7.53 49.64 11.95
CA SER A 227 -8.50 50.70 11.65
C SER A 227 -9.06 51.34 12.92
N GLY A 228 -9.35 50.56 13.96
CA GLY A 228 -9.77 51.07 15.27
C GLY A 228 -8.69 51.93 15.96
N MET A 229 -7.43 51.53 15.88
CA MET A 229 -6.30 52.32 16.39
C MET A 229 -6.12 53.64 15.62
N GLN A 230 -6.30 53.62 14.29
CA GLN A 230 -6.19 54.81 13.45
C GLN A 230 -7.37 55.79 13.60
N GLN A 231 -8.51 55.31 14.12
CA GLN A 231 -9.63 56.17 14.52
C GLN A 231 -9.37 56.82 15.89
N HIS A 232 -8.74 56.12 16.83
CA HIS A 232 -8.33 56.71 18.12
C HIS A 232 -7.23 57.78 17.96
N SER A 233 -6.33 57.67 16.96
CA SER A 233 -5.32 58.69 16.69
C SER A 233 -5.86 59.97 16.02
N LYS A 234 -7.08 59.94 15.47
CA LYS A 234 -7.77 61.13 14.95
C LYS A 234 -8.63 61.85 16.02
N GLY A 235 -8.74 61.29 17.22
CA GLY A 235 -9.57 61.81 18.32
C GLY A 235 -8.85 62.59 19.41
N SER A 236 -7.51 62.68 19.39
CA SER A 236 -6.73 63.35 20.45
C SER A 236 -5.81 64.43 19.86
N GLY A 237 -6.37 65.62 19.69
CA GLY A 237 -5.65 66.85 19.38
C GLY A 237 -6.50 68.03 19.80
N SER A 238 -6.40 68.42 21.08
CA SER A 238 -7.13 69.54 21.66
C SER A 238 -6.81 70.85 20.96
N ARG A 239 -7.86 71.63 20.80
CA ARG A 239 -7.86 73.03 20.39
C ARG A 239 -7.02 73.86 21.37
N SER A 240 -6.05 74.63 20.87
CA SER A 240 -5.59 75.85 21.52
C SER A 240 -5.43 76.94 20.45
N SER A 241 -6.28 77.95 20.58
CA SER A 241 -6.29 79.19 19.83
C SER A 241 -5.12 80.08 20.21
N SER A 242 -4.38 80.59 19.22
CA SER A 242 -3.79 81.93 19.28
C SER A 242 -3.69 82.50 17.87
N ALA A 243 -4.40 83.60 17.67
CA ALA A 243 -4.45 84.36 16.43
C ALA A 243 -3.22 85.27 16.29
N SER A 244 -2.65 85.35 15.08
CA SER A 244 -2.14 86.60 14.50
C SER A 244 -1.71 86.43 13.03
N LEU A 245 -2.55 86.97 12.14
CA LEU A 245 -2.24 87.87 11.00
C LEU A 245 -1.17 87.46 9.94
N VAL A 246 -1.72 87.21 8.74
CA VAL A 246 -1.24 86.97 7.34
C VAL A 246 -0.31 88.07 6.72
N PRO A 247 0.16 87.98 5.44
CA PRO A 247 0.21 86.86 4.44
C PRO A 247 1.52 86.77 3.58
N ALA A 248 1.70 85.66 2.81
CA ALA A 248 1.73 85.64 1.33
C ALA A 248 2.57 84.51 0.65
N SER A 249 1.86 83.72 -0.18
CA SER A 249 2.23 83.12 -1.48
C SER A 249 3.05 81.81 -1.62
N ALA A 250 2.64 81.04 -2.63
CA ALA A 250 3.31 79.94 -3.34
C ALA A 250 3.22 78.48 -2.80
N ALA A 251 2.06 77.87 -3.06
CA ALA A 251 1.86 76.54 -3.66
C ALA A 251 2.87 75.40 -3.36
N GLY A 252 2.66 74.69 -2.24
CA GLY A 252 3.15 73.32 -2.05
C GLY A 252 1.98 72.33 -2.05
N LYS A 253 1.74 71.63 -3.17
CA LYS A 253 0.73 70.55 -3.22
C LYS A 253 1.39 69.19 -2.98
N LYS A 254 1.19 68.73 -1.75
CA LYS A 254 1.08 67.35 -1.22
C LYS A 254 1.42 66.23 -2.20
N ALA A 255 2.46 65.47 -1.84
CA ALA A 255 2.86 64.25 -2.51
C ALA A 255 1.79 63.15 -2.31
N SER A 256 1.12 62.81 -3.41
CA SER A 256 0.25 61.64 -3.53
C SER A 256 1.12 60.40 -3.81
N PHE A 257 1.66 59.77 -2.77
CA PHE A 257 2.37 58.48 -2.89
C PHE A 257 1.43 57.31 -2.59
N LEU A 258 0.41 57.08 -3.42
CA LEU A 258 -0.26 55.78 -3.55
C LEU A 258 -0.85 55.69 -4.96
N GLY A 259 0.03 55.58 -5.94
CA GLY A 259 -0.33 55.27 -7.32
C GLY A 259 0.47 54.06 -7.79
N SER A 260 -0.25 53.08 -8.32
CA SER A 260 0.28 52.01 -9.17
C SER A 260 0.96 50.82 -8.49
N VAL A 261 0.20 49.72 -8.37
CA VAL A 261 0.57 48.41 -8.94
C VAL A 261 -0.72 47.58 -9.04
N SER A 262 -1.44 47.79 -10.12
CA SER A 262 -2.41 46.81 -10.62
C SER A 262 -2.04 46.49 -12.06
N ARG A 263 -2.18 45.22 -12.43
CA ARG A 263 -1.89 44.60 -13.73
C ARG A 263 -0.47 44.04 -13.90
N THR A 264 -0.20 42.90 -13.26
CA THR A 264 0.53 41.79 -13.91
C THR A 264 0.29 40.51 -13.12
N LEU A 265 -0.85 39.84 -13.31
CA LEU A 265 -1.00 38.38 -13.19
C LEU A 265 -2.26 37.93 -13.95
N SER A 266 -2.36 38.38 -15.20
CA SER A 266 -3.26 37.81 -16.19
C SER A 266 -2.37 37.29 -17.30
N ARG A 267 -1.81 36.08 -17.13
CA ARG A 267 -1.30 35.19 -18.21
C ARG A 267 -0.47 34.05 -17.62
N LEU A 268 -1.17 33.02 -17.16
CA LEU A 268 -0.64 31.65 -17.10
C LEU A 268 -1.74 30.74 -17.65
N ASN A 269 -1.87 30.74 -18.97
CA ASN A 269 -2.55 29.68 -19.71
C ASN A 269 -1.46 28.71 -20.18
N PRO A 270 -1.39 27.46 -19.67
CA PRO A 270 -0.44 26.47 -20.16
C PRO A 270 -0.86 25.82 -21.50
N PHE A 271 -1.92 26.31 -22.15
CA PHE A 271 -2.49 25.68 -23.36
C PHE A 271 -2.54 26.57 -24.61
N LYS A 272 -1.64 27.55 -24.76
CA LYS A 272 -1.62 28.36 -26.00
C LYS A 272 -0.20 28.56 -26.54
N GLY A 273 0.25 27.59 -27.32
CA GLY A 273 1.43 27.74 -28.19
C GLY A 273 2.04 26.42 -28.70
N GLY A 274 1.50 25.89 -29.80
CA GLY A 274 2.31 25.27 -30.86
C GLY A 274 2.81 23.83 -30.68
N TRP A 275 1.95 22.85 -30.96
CA TRP A 275 2.36 21.62 -31.66
C TRP A 275 1.32 21.31 -32.73
N ALA A 276 1.50 21.95 -33.88
CA ALA A 276 0.86 21.59 -35.13
C ALA A 276 1.95 21.60 -36.19
N LYS A 277 2.66 20.48 -36.31
CA LYS A 277 3.33 20.08 -37.54
C LYS A 277 3.69 18.60 -37.43
N ASP A 278 3.58 17.92 -38.56
CA ASP A 278 4.02 16.54 -38.81
C ASP A 278 3.00 15.42 -38.54
N THR A 279 1.81 15.55 -39.14
CA THR A 279 1.08 14.37 -39.65
C THR A 279 0.49 14.66 -41.03
N ALA A 280 1.36 14.75 -42.05
CA ALA A 280 0.93 14.80 -43.44
C ALA A 280 1.92 14.04 -44.33
N SER A 281 1.96 12.71 -44.16
CA SER A 281 2.34 11.77 -45.23
C SER A 281 2.11 10.34 -44.76
N ILE A 282 0.92 9.80 -45.01
CA ILE A 282 0.78 8.41 -45.47
C ILE A 282 -0.52 8.37 -46.27
N ALA A 283 -0.37 7.98 -47.52
CA ALA A 283 -1.38 7.96 -48.55
C ALA A 283 -2.55 7.02 -48.19
N ASP A 284 -3.74 7.45 -48.59
CA ASP A 284 -4.96 6.65 -48.68
C ASP A 284 -4.76 5.54 -49.72
N GLY A 285 -4.45 4.33 -49.24
CA GLY A 285 -4.44 3.09 -49.99
C GLY A 285 -5.71 2.31 -49.72
N ARG A 286 -6.76 2.66 -50.45
CA ARG A 286 -8.04 1.96 -50.59
C ARG A 286 -7.87 0.45 -50.77
N ASP A 287 -8.32 -0.36 -49.80
CA ASP A 287 -8.99 -1.61 -50.14
C ASP A 287 -10.15 -1.91 -49.18
N ARG A 288 -11.31 -2.16 -49.79
CA ARG A 288 -12.57 -2.51 -49.17
C ARG A 288 -12.62 -4.04 -49.12
N SER A 289 -12.58 -4.62 -47.93
CA SER A 289 -13.17 -5.95 -47.72
C SER A 289 -13.91 -6.00 -46.40
N ALA A 290 -15.16 -6.43 -46.50
CA ALA A 290 -16.21 -6.28 -45.52
C ALA A 290 -15.97 -7.13 -44.26
N MET A 291 -15.96 -6.49 -43.10
CA MET A 291 -16.12 -7.20 -41.82
C MET A 291 -17.61 -7.29 -41.50
N HIS A 292 -18.13 -8.51 -41.68
CA HIS A 292 -19.49 -8.93 -41.36
C HIS A 292 -19.75 -8.83 -39.85
N VAL A 293 -20.49 -7.79 -39.43
CA VAL A 293 -20.95 -7.61 -38.06
C VAL A 293 -22.19 -8.48 -37.83
N VAL A 294 -22.05 -9.59 -37.11
CA VAL A 294 -23.17 -10.40 -36.62
C VAL A 294 -23.80 -9.70 -35.41
N LYS A 295 -25.02 -9.20 -35.56
CA LYS A 295 -25.83 -8.67 -34.45
C LYS A 295 -26.54 -9.82 -33.72
N PRO A 296 -26.53 -9.87 -32.37
CA PRO A 296 -27.23 -10.91 -31.62
C PRO A 296 -28.75 -10.68 -31.63
N LYS A 297 -29.49 -11.75 -31.95
CA LYS A 297 -30.96 -11.81 -32.07
C LYS A 297 -31.60 -11.82 -30.68
N ARG A 298 -32.33 -10.76 -30.31
CA ARG A 298 -33.12 -10.69 -29.06
C ARG A 298 -34.24 -11.73 -29.11
N ARG A 299 -34.25 -12.66 -28.15
CA ARG A 299 -35.39 -13.58 -27.91
C ARG A 299 -36.46 -12.84 -27.11
N ARG A 300 -37.68 -12.80 -27.66
CA ARG A 300 -38.88 -12.24 -27.04
C ARG A 300 -39.47 -13.34 -26.15
N PHE A 301 -39.50 -13.14 -24.84
CA PHE A 301 -40.28 -13.98 -23.94
C PHE A 301 -41.74 -13.51 -23.98
N SER A 302 -42.64 -14.41 -24.35
CA SER A 302 -44.08 -14.24 -24.19
C SER A 302 -44.43 -14.68 -22.77
N ILE A 303 -45.01 -13.77 -21.98
CA ILE A 303 -45.70 -14.11 -20.74
C ILE A 303 -47.12 -14.55 -21.14
N GLY A 304 -47.47 -15.77 -20.76
CA GLY A 304 -48.84 -16.25 -20.61
C GLY A 304 -49.12 -16.48 -19.14
#